data_AF-A0A9P6DPY1-F1
#
_entry.id   AF-A0A9P6DPY1-F1
#
_cell.length_a   1.000
_cell.length_b   1.000
_cell.length_c   1.000
_cell.angle_alpha   90.00
_cell.angle_beta   90.00
_cell.angle_gamma   90.00
#
_symmetry.space_group_name_H-M   'P 1'
#
loop_
_entity.id
_entity.type
_entity.pdbx_description
1 polymer ?
#
loop_
_entity_poly.entity_id
_entity_poly.type
_entity_poly.pdbx_seq_one_letter_code
_entity_poly.pdbx_strand_id
1 'polypeptide(L)'
;MPRNPWEGQLHGNDLGGNLQANIIEEWHCHFIMEEHMLKVDTMIMTPAPVFKTSGHVTQFTDWIVKDVKTGKVLLMDHLIKCILEARLKGD
;
A
#
# COMPACT_ATOMS: atom_id res chain seq x y z
N MET A 1 21.38 -9.56 0.46
CA MET A 1 20.56 -10.57 1.16
C MET A 1 19.14 -10.47 0.64
N PRO A 2 18.40 -11.58 0.46
CA PRO A 2 16.98 -11.49 0.12
C PRO A 2 16.22 -10.77 1.24
N ARG A 3 15.23 -9.96 0.85
CA ARG A 3 14.39 -9.16 1.77
C ARG A 3 13.64 -10.10 2.73
N ASN A 4 13.43 -9.69 3.99
CA ASN A 4 12.60 -10.46 4.92
C ASN A 4 11.17 -10.55 4.34
N PRO A 5 10.61 -11.76 4.11
CA PRO A 5 9.29 -11.90 3.51
C PRO A 5 8.15 -11.37 4.38
N TRP A 6 8.41 -11.16 5.68
CA TRP A 6 7.43 -10.66 6.66
C TRP A 6 7.48 -9.14 6.85
N GLU A 7 8.45 -8.46 6.22
CA GLU A 7 8.56 -7.00 6.32
C GLU A 7 7.33 -6.33 5.69
N GLY A 8 6.61 -5.53 6.48
CA GLY A 8 5.37 -4.87 6.08
C GLY A 8 4.09 -5.66 6.39
N GLN A 9 4.18 -6.88 6.93
CA GLN A 9 3.03 -7.63 7.40
C GLN A 9 2.83 -7.43 8.91
N LEU A 10 1.60 -7.11 9.32
CA LEU A 10 1.23 -6.89 10.72
C LEU A 10 0.11 -7.85 11.11
N HIS A 11 0.15 -8.35 12.35
CA HIS A 11 -0.94 -9.10 12.95
C HIS A 11 -1.67 -8.19 13.94
N GLY A 12 -2.98 -8.01 13.75
CA GLY A 12 -3.82 -7.29 14.70
C GLY A 12 -4.01 -8.09 15.99
N ASN A 13 -3.93 -7.42 17.13
CA ASN A 13 -4.42 -7.97 18.39
C ASN A 13 -5.93 -7.75 18.52
N ASP A 14 -6.56 -8.34 19.54
CA ASP A 14 -8.02 -8.27 19.71
C ASP A 14 -8.55 -6.82 19.74
N LEU A 15 -7.84 -5.91 20.40
CA LEU A 15 -8.20 -4.49 20.43
C LEU A 15 -8.09 -3.82 19.05
N GLY A 16 -7.02 -4.10 18.30
CA GLY A 16 -6.81 -3.58 16.96
C GLY A 16 -7.85 -4.12 15.97
N GLY A 17 -8.18 -5.42 16.06
CA GLY A 17 -9.22 -6.04 15.25
C GLY A 17 -10.61 -5.46 15.53
N ASN A 18 -10.96 -5.29 16.81
CA ASN A 18 -12.22 -4.65 17.21
C ASN A 18 -12.32 -3.21 16.73
N LEU A 19 -11.24 -2.43 16.85
CA LEU A 19 -11.20 -1.05 16.35
C LEU A 19 -11.39 -1.00 14.84
N GLN A 20 -10.68 -1.84 14.08
CA GLN A 20 -10.83 -1.92 12.63
C GLN A 20 -12.27 -2.28 12.23
N ALA A 21 -12.89 -3.24 12.92
CA ALA A 21 -14.28 -3.63 12.68
C ALA A 21 -15.24 -2.46 12.91
N ASN A 22 -15.07 -1.70 14.00
CA ASN A 22 -15.92 -0.54 14.30
C ASN A 22 -15.77 0.58 13.24
N ILE A 23 -14.56 0.82 12.74
CA ILE A 23 -14.32 1.82 11.68
C ILE A 23 -15.00 1.39 10.37
N ILE A 24 -14.93 0.11 10.02
CA ILE A 24 -15.57 -0.43 8.82
C ILE A 24 -17.11 -0.33 8.93
N GLU A 25 -17.67 -0.60 10.11
CA GLU A 25 -19.11 -0.50 10.34
C GLU A 25 -19.61 0.93 10.22
N GLU A 26 -18.91 1.90 10.80
CA GLU A 26 -19.24 3.32 10.65
C GLU A 26 -19.19 3.76 9.17
N TRP A 27 -18.19 3.29 8.42
CA TRP A 27 -18.09 3.55 6.98
C TRP A 27 -19.26 2.95 6.20
N HIS A 28 -19.74 1.75 6.55
CA HIS A 28 -20.94 1.15 5.94
C HIS A 28 -22.19 1.97 6.24
N CYS A 29 -22.38 2.38 7.50
CA CYS A 29 -23.52 3.21 7.88
C CYS A 29 -23.56 4.48 7.03
N HIS A 30 -22.43 5.19 6.91
CA HIS A 30 -22.37 6.43 6.17
C HIS A 30 -22.57 6.24 4.65
N PHE A 31 -21.75 5.42 3.99
CA PHE A 31 -21.77 5.37 2.52
C PHE A 31 -22.80 4.40 1.96
N ILE A 32 -23.01 3.25 2.60
CA ILE A 32 -23.93 2.23 2.07
C ILE A 32 -25.37 2.56 2.46
N MET A 33 -25.61 2.89 3.74
CA MET A 33 -26.96 3.09 4.24
C MET A 33 -27.48 4.51 3.96
N GLU A 34 -26.73 5.55 4.33
CA GLU A 34 -27.19 6.94 4.14
C GLU A 34 -27.16 7.38 2.67
N GLU A 35 -26.13 7.02 1.90
CA GLU A 35 -26.03 7.38 0.47
C GLU A 35 -26.63 6.33 -0.48
N HIS A 36 -27.23 5.27 0.05
CA HIS A 36 -27.86 4.19 -0.73
C HIS A 36 -26.94 3.52 -1.77
N MET A 37 -25.65 3.36 -1.45
CA MET A 37 -24.71 2.67 -2.34
C MET A 37 -24.89 1.15 -2.35
N LEU A 38 -24.54 0.50 -3.45
CA LEU A 38 -24.55 -0.96 -3.56
C LEU A 38 -23.28 -1.58 -2.97
N LYS A 39 -23.44 -2.46 -1.98
CA LYS A 39 -22.35 -3.29 -1.47
C LYS A 39 -22.09 -4.47 -2.41
N VAL A 40 -20.84 -4.68 -2.80
CA VAL A 40 -20.42 -5.83 -3.61
C VAL A 40 -19.22 -6.49 -2.93
N ASP A 41 -19.24 -7.83 -2.86
CA ASP A 41 -18.11 -8.65 -2.39
C ASP A 41 -17.54 -9.45 -3.57
N THR A 42 -16.22 -9.48 -3.72
CA THR A 42 -15.56 -10.03 -4.91
C THR A 42 -14.30 -10.82 -4.54
N MET A 43 -13.85 -11.67 -5.46
CA MET A 43 -12.63 -12.45 -5.27
C MET A 43 -11.38 -11.58 -5.36
N ILE A 44 -10.41 -11.83 -4.47
CA ILE A 44 -9.08 -11.19 -4.51
C ILE A 44 -8.26 -11.74 -5.69
N MET A 45 -8.40 -13.03 -6.00
CA MET A 45 -7.71 -13.66 -7.13
C MET A 45 -8.31 -13.20 -8.46
N THR A 46 -7.59 -12.33 -9.16
CA THR A 46 -8.08 -11.69 -10.38
C THR A 46 -7.30 -12.16 -11.62
N PRO A 47 -7.96 -12.53 -12.74
CA PRO A 47 -7.28 -12.95 -13.97
C PRO A 47 -6.38 -11.86 -14.55
N ALA A 48 -5.19 -12.23 -15.03
CA ALA A 48 -4.21 -11.28 -15.57
C ALA A 48 -4.74 -10.32 -16.67
N PRO A 49 -5.64 -10.73 -17.59
CA PRO A 49 -6.20 -9.81 -18.59
C PRO A 49 -6.94 -8.60 -17.98
N VAL A 50 -7.55 -8.76 -16.81
CA VAL A 50 -8.26 -7.67 -16.12
C VAL A 50 -7.30 -6.55 -15.74
N PHE A 51 -6.15 -6.89 -15.15
CA PHE A 51 -5.12 -5.90 -14.78
C PHE A 51 -4.45 -5.25 -15.99
N LYS A 52 -4.36 -5.97 -17.11
CA LYS A 52 -3.85 -5.39 -18.36
C LYS A 52 -4.83 -4.36 -18.91
N THR A 53 -6.10 -4.71 -19.00
CA THR A 53 -7.15 -3.82 -19.52
C THR A 53 -7.37 -2.61 -18.63
N SER A 54 -7.31 -2.76 -17.31
CA SER A 54 -7.43 -1.64 -16.36
C SER A 54 -6.15 -0.79 -16.23
N GLY A 55 -5.08 -1.11 -16.98
CA GLY A 55 -3.83 -0.34 -17.00
C GLY A 55 -2.89 -0.58 -15.81
N HIS A 56 -3.28 -1.39 -14.82
CA HIS A 56 -2.50 -1.67 -13.61
C HIS A 56 -1.13 -2.27 -13.95
N VAL A 57 -1.06 -3.16 -14.94
CA VAL A 57 0.22 -3.79 -15.35
C VAL A 57 1.25 -2.75 -15.81
N THR A 58 0.80 -1.64 -16.39
CA THR A 58 1.68 -0.61 -16.96
C THR A 58 1.88 0.60 -16.06
N GLN A 59 0.89 0.97 -15.25
CA GLN A 59 0.88 2.24 -14.52
C GLN A 59 1.14 2.05 -13.02
N PHE A 60 0.86 0.87 -12.46
CA PHE A 60 1.01 0.61 -11.03
C PHE A 60 2.42 0.09 -10.72
N THR A 61 3.43 0.92 -11.02
CA THR A 61 4.85 0.60 -10.83
C THR A 61 5.60 1.79 -10.28
N ASP A 62 6.34 1.57 -9.19
CA ASP A 62 7.25 2.57 -8.63
C ASP A 62 8.66 2.44 -9.20
N TRP A 63 9.37 3.57 -9.26
CA TRP A 63 10.78 3.59 -9.57
C TRP A 63 11.60 3.08 -8.39
N ILE A 64 12.38 2.04 -8.64
CA ILE A 64 13.22 1.40 -7.64
C ILE A 64 14.68 1.56 -8.05
N VAL A 65 15.53 1.95 -7.09
CA VAL A 65 16.98 2.03 -7.28
C VAL A 65 17.71 1.04 -6.39
N LYS A 66 18.85 0.58 -6.85
CA LYS A 66 19.72 -0.35 -6.12
C LYS A 66 21.09 0.26 -5.92
N ASP A 67 21.53 0.33 -4.67
CA ASP A 67 22.91 0.67 -4.36
C ASP A 67 23.84 -0.45 -4.84
N VAL A 68 24.78 -0.10 -5.71
CA VAL A 68 25.74 -1.05 -6.32
C VAL A 68 26.73 -1.65 -5.31
N LYS A 69 26.98 -0.98 -4.18
CA LYS A 69 27.92 -1.46 -3.16
C LYS A 69 27.23 -2.35 -2.13
N THR A 70 26.12 -1.88 -1.56
CA THR A 70 25.42 -2.60 -0.47
C THR A 70 24.36 -3.57 -1.00
N GLY A 71 23.92 -3.40 -2.25
CA GLY A 71 22.80 -4.14 -2.82
C GLY A 71 21.43 -3.74 -2.27
N LYS A 72 21.36 -2.68 -1.44
CA LYS A 72 20.11 -2.18 -0.85
C LYS A 72 19.19 -1.65 -1.95
N VAL A 73 17.93 -2.05 -1.89
CA VAL A 73 16.87 -1.64 -2.81
C VAL A 73 16.02 -0.56 -2.13
N LEU A 74 15.85 0.59 -2.78
CA LEU A 74 15.15 1.76 -2.25
C LEU A 74 14.11 2.24 -3.26
N LEU A 75 12.98 2.75 -2.77
CA LEU A 75 12.06 3.54 -3.59
C LEU A 75 12.72 4.88 -3.90
N MET A 76 12.72 5.27 -5.18
CA MET A 76 13.49 6.41 -5.70
C MET A 76 13.01 7.73 -5.11
N ASP A 77 11.69 7.90 -5.01
CA ASP A 77 11.06 9.09 -4.44
C ASP A 77 11.39 9.26 -2.96
N HIS A 78 11.37 8.18 -2.18
CA HIS A 78 11.79 8.17 -0.79
C HIS A 78 13.27 8.53 -0.64
N LEU A 79 14.13 8.00 -1.53
CA LEU A 79 15.55 8.36 -1.54
C LEU A 79 15.75 9.86 -1.80
N ILE A 80 15.09 10.40 -2.83
CA ILE A 80 15.17 11.83 -3.17
C ILE A 80 14.66 12.68 -2.01
N LYS A 81 13.50 12.32 -1.44
CA LYS A 81 12.92 13.02 -0.29
C LYS A 81 13.88 13.05 0.90
N CYS A 82 14.45 11.92 1.29
CA CYS A 82 15.40 11.86 2.40
C CYS A 82 16.65 12.71 2.14
N ILE A 83 17.19 12.73 0.91
CA ILE A 83 18.35 13.55 0.56
C ILE A 83 18.01 15.03 0.62
N LEU A 84 16.86 15.44 0.07
CA LEU A 84 16.42 16.84 0.10
C LEU A 84 16.13 17.31 1.52
N GLU A 85 15.45 16.49 2.33
CA GLU A 85 15.21 16.78 3.75
C GLU A 85 16.50 16.89 4.56
N ALA A 86 17.50 16.03 4.30
CA ALA A 86 18.80 16.12 4.93
C ALA A 86 19.50 17.43 4.56
N ARG A 87 19.56 17.78 3.26
CA ARG A 87 20.16 19.04 2.78
C ARG A 87 19.46 20.29 3.33
N LEU A 88 18.13 20.26 3.45
CA LEU A 88 17.36 21.36 4.05
C LEU A 88 17.61 21.52 5.55
N LYS A 89 17.90 20.43 6.25
CA LYS A 89 18.27 20.43 7.68
C LYS A 89 19.74 20.80 7.92
N GLY A 90 20.52 21.00 6.85
CA GLY A 90 21.95 21.37 6.85
C GLY A 90 22.83 20.24 6.28
N ASP A 91 23.88 20.46 5.49
CA ASP A 91 24.87 21.55 5.49
C ASP A 91 24.80 22.56 6.66
#